data_AF-A0A554MA25-F1
#
_entry.id   AF-A0A554MA25-F1
#
_cell.length_a   1.000
_cell.length_b   1.000
_cell.length_c   1.000
_cell.angle_alpha   90.00
_cell.angle_beta   90.00
_cell.angle_gamma   90.00
#
_symmetry.space_group_name_H-M   'P 1'
#
loop_
_entity.id
_entity.type
_entity.pdbx_description
1 polymer ?
#
loop_
_entity_poly.entity_id
_entity_poly.type
_entity_poly.pdbx_seq_one_letter_code
_entity_poly.pdbx_strand_id
1 'polypeptide(L)'
;LNRIIYGPQNASPRMVWAEGEKSEELGKLQRDLENALASSEALAKEDSETRPYAPHITLGRLQQWEFRQIEPEERPEVNEEINLSFEVNSVEVVESELKRGGPEYSILESMPLG
;
A
#
# COMPACT_ATOMS: atom_id res chain seq x y z
N LEU A 1 10.58 0.37 8.06
CA LEU A 1 10.22 -0.89 7.37
C LEU A 1 11.07 -1.99 7.94
N ASN A 2 10.44 -3.12 8.22
CA ASN A 2 10.94 -4.08 9.20
C ASN A 2 11.02 -5.48 8.62
N ARG A 3 10.15 -5.79 7.64
CA ARG A 3 10.08 -7.13 7.07
C ARG A 3 9.53 -7.12 5.65
N ILE A 4 9.99 -8.03 4.81
CA ILE A 4 9.43 -8.31 3.48
C ILE A 4 8.66 -9.62 3.56
N ILE A 5 7.37 -9.56 3.23
CA ILE A 5 6.43 -10.68 3.33
C ILE A 5 5.41 -10.65 2.20
N TYR A 6 4.68 -11.75 2.02
CA TYR A 6 3.49 -11.76 1.20
C TYR A 6 2.38 -10.87 1.79
N GLY A 7 1.61 -10.19 0.93
CA GLY A 7 0.51 -9.32 1.33
C GLY A 7 -0.78 -9.57 0.54
N PRO A 8 -1.96 -9.42 1.16
CA PRO A 8 -2.19 -9.13 2.59
C PRO A 8 -2.13 -10.39 3.48
N GLN A 9 -1.80 -10.21 4.76
CA GLN A 9 -1.50 -11.29 5.73
C GLN A 9 -2.71 -12.11 6.24
N ASN A 10 -3.94 -11.79 5.82
CA ASN A 10 -5.17 -12.50 6.23
C ASN A 10 -6.06 -12.89 5.03
N ALA A 11 -5.50 -12.95 3.83
CA ALA A 11 -6.20 -13.40 2.63
C ALA A 11 -5.20 -14.08 1.69
N SER A 12 -5.69 -14.58 0.55
CA SER A 12 -4.80 -15.06 -0.51
C SER A 12 -3.82 -13.96 -0.91
N PRO A 13 -2.50 -14.22 -0.90
CA PRO A 13 -1.51 -13.20 -1.16
C PRO A 13 -1.61 -12.74 -2.61
N ARG A 14 -1.52 -11.43 -2.79
CA ARG A 14 -1.56 -10.75 -4.09
C ARG A 14 -0.28 -10.04 -4.43
N MET A 15 0.57 -9.82 -3.42
CA MET A 15 1.73 -8.96 -3.53
C MET A 15 2.86 -9.50 -2.66
N VAL A 16 4.08 -9.08 -2.98
CA VAL A 16 5.19 -9.03 -2.04
C VAL A 16 5.32 -7.57 -1.63
N TRP A 17 5.37 -7.31 -0.32
CA TRP A 17 5.48 -5.95 0.21
C TRP A 17 6.52 -5.87 1.32
N ALA A 18 7.06 -4.67 1.55
CA ALA A 18 7.80 -4.33 2.76
C ALA A 18 6.83 -3.73 3.77
N GLU A 19 6.68 -4.35 4.95
CA GLU A 19 5.82 -3.84 6.01
C GLU A 19 6.56 -2.83 6.91
N GLY A 20 5.84 -1.80 7.33
CA GLY A 20 6.25 -0.85 8.35
C GLY A 20 5.72 -1.19 9.72
N GLU A 21 6.25 -0.53 10.75
CA GLU A 21 5.69 -0.57 12.10
C GLU A 21 4.27 -0.03 12.12
N LYS A 22 3.40 -0.65 12.92
CA LYS A 22 2.08 -0.10 13.18
C LYS A 22 2.24 1.26 13.85
N SER A 23 1.68 2.30 13.23
CA SER A 23 1.63 3.65 13.78
C SER A 23 0.19 4.10 13.89
N GLU A 24 -0.20 4.47 15.11
CA GLU A 24 -1.53 5.05 15.36
C GLU A 24 -1.65 6.42 14.71
N GLU A 25 -0.56 7.18 14.63
CA GLU A 25 -0.48 8.50 14.00
C GLU A 25 -0.75 8.41 12.50
N LEU A 26 -0.05 7.51 11.78
CA LEU A 26 -0.29 7.31 10.35
C LEU A 26 -1.71 6.77 10.09
N GLY A 27 -2.18 5.85 10.93
CA GLY A 27 -3.55 5.36 10.83
C GLY A 27 -4.58 6.46 11.08
N LYS A 28 -4.30 7.40 11.99
CA LYS A 28 -5.17 8.56 12.24
C LYS A 28 -5.14 9.52 11.05
N LEU A 29 -3.97 9.81 10.50
CA LEU A 29 -3.82 10.65 9.30
C LEU A 29 -4.64 10.10 8.13
N GLN A 30 -4.56 8.79 7.86
CA GLN A 30 -5.35 8.14 6.82
C GLN A 30 -6.86 8.33 7.06
N ARG A 31 -7.36 8.07 8.27
CA ARG A 31 -8.79 8.27 8.60
C ARG A 31 -9.22 9.73 8.49
N ASP A 32 -8.39 10.67 8.95
CA ASP A 32 -8.70 12.10 8.90
C ASP A 32 -8.79 12.57 7.43
N LEU A 33 -7.90 12.09 6.56
CA LEU A 33 -7.97 12.32 5.11
C LEU A 33 -9.22 11.72 4.48
N GLU A 34 -9.53 10.44 4.76
CA GLU A 34 -10.73 9.78 4.24
C GLU A 34 -12.02 10.52 4.63
N ASN A 35 -12.13 10.95 5.90
CA ASN A 35 -13.29 11.69 6.38
C ASN A 35 -13.41 13.08 5.73
N ALA A 36 -12.29 13.78 5.54
CA ALA A 36 -12.29 15.08 4.87
C ALA A 36 -12.74 14.95 3.40
N LEU A 37 -12.25 13.92 2.70
CA LEU A 37 -12.54 13.68 1.28
C LEU A 37 -13.94 13.08 1.06
N ALA A 38 -14.50 12.34 2.03
CA ALA A 38 -15.84 11.76 1.95
C ALA A 38 -16.95 12.83 1.81
N SER A 39 -16.68 14.07 2.21
CA SER A 39 -17.62 15.20 2.06
C SER A 39 -17.77 15.69 0.61
N SER A 40 -16.85 15.30 -0.29
CA SER A 40 -16.87 15.67 -1.70
C SER A 40 -17.71 14.69 -2.51
N GLU A 41 -18.78 15.15 -3.18
CA GLU A 41 -19.62 14.30 -4.03
C GLU A 41 -18.85 13.57 -5.14
N ALA A 42 -17.73 14.13 -5.59
CA ALA A 42 -16.85 13.52 -6.58
C ALA A 42 -16.02 12.35 -6.03
N LEU A 43 -15.77 12.33 -4.72
CA LEU A 43 -14.93 11.34 -4.02
C LEU A 43 -15.74 10.47 -3.06
N ALA A 44 -17.02 10.77 -2.86
CA ALA A 44 -17.96 10.05 -1.98
C ALA A 44 -18.33 8.63 -2.49
N LYS A 45 -17.57 8.09 -3.44
CA LYS A 45 -17.80 6.77 -4.02
C LYS A 45 -16.53 5.93 -4.02
N GLU A 46 -16.34 5.24 -2.92
CA GLU A 46 -15.77 3.88 -2.85
C GLU A 46 -16.27 3.27 -1.54
N ASP A 47 -16.46 1.94 -1.49
CA ASP A 47 -16.81 1.26 -0.24
C ASP A 47 -15.80 1.68 0.83
N SER A 48 -16.28 2.14 1.99
CA SER A 48 -15.39 2.63 3.04
C SER A 48 -14.35 1.57 3.37
N GLU A 49 -13.07 1.96 3.39
CA GLU A 49 -11.99 1.06 3.74
C GLU A 49 -12.16 0.65 5.21
N THR A 50 -12.66 -0.57 5.43
CA THR A 50 -12.92 -1.10 6.77
C THR A 50 -11.70 -1.78 7.38
N ARG A 51 -10.66 -2.06 6.58
CA ARG A 51 -9.46 -2.72 7.08
C ARG A 51 -8.63 -1.74 7.90
N PRO A 52 -8.01 -2.19 9.00
CA PRO A 52 -7.04 -1.39 9.73
C PRO A 52 -5.91 -0.95 8.80
N TYR A 53 -5.49 0.31 8.94
CA TYR A 53 -4.31 0.83 8.26
C TYR A 53 -3.10 -0.07 8.52
N ALA A 54 -2.50 -0.56 7.44
CA ALA A 54 -1.30 -1.40 7.47
C ALA A 54 -0.23 -0.68 6.65
N PRO A 55 0.74 0.02 7.26
CA PRO A 55 1.77 0.73 6.52
C PRO A 55 2.64 -0.27 5.75
N HIS A 56 2.70 -0.12 4.44
CA HIS A 56 3.47 -1.02 3.58
C HIS A 56 3.90 -0.34 2.29
N ILE A 57 4.95 -0.86 1.67
CA ILE A 57 5.37 -0.52 0.30
C ILE A 57 5.26 -1.78 -0.55
N THR A 58 4.47 -1.72 -1.62
CA THR A 58 4.37 -2.83 -2.58
C THR A 58 5.68 -2.95 -3.35
N LEU A 59 6.34 -4.11 -3.28
CA LEU A 59 7.57 -4.39 -4.02
C LEU A 59 7.28 -5.09 -5.35
N GLY A 60 6.22 -5.89 -5.38
CA GLY A 60 5.79 -6.58 -6.59
C GLY A 60 4.38 -7.16 -6.45
N ARG A 61 3.69 -7.32 -7.58
CA ARG A 61 2.38 -7.96 -7.64
C ARG A 61 2.52 -9.37 -8.20
N LEU A 62 1.85 -10.32 -7.58
CA LEU A 62 1.86 -11.71 -8.02
C LEU A 62 0.91 -11.91 -9.20
N GLN A 63 1.37 -12.61 -10.23
CA GLN A 63 0.49 -13.14 -11.26
C GLN A 63 -0.38 -14.24 -10.65
N GLN A 64 -1.62 -13.88 -10.29
CA GLN A 64 -2.48 -14.73 -9.47
C GLN A 64 -2.75 -16.10 -10.08
N TRP A 65 -2.81 -16.19 -11.40
CA TRP A 65 -3.05 -17.46 -12.09
C TRP A 65 -1.83 -18.39 -11.98
N GLU A 66 -0.63 -17.88 -12.22
CA GLU A 66 0.64 -18.62 -12.11
C GLU A 66 0.88 -19.05 -10.67
N PHE A 67 0.71 -18.11 -9.73
CA PHE A 67 0.98 -18.35 -8.32
C PHE A 67 0.06 -19.43 -7.71
N ARG A 68 -1.18 -19.54 -8.20
CA ARG A 68 -2.11 -20.59 -7.77
C ARG A 68 -1.79 -21.97 -8.32
N GLN A 69 -1.01 -22.05 -9.41
CA GLN A 69 -0.56 -23.33 -9.98
C GLN A 69 0.64 -23.91 -9.25
N ILE A 70 1.31 -23.11 -8.41
CA ILE A 70 2.41 -23.58 -7.55
C ILE A 70 1.80 -24.21 -6.30
N GLU A 71 2.18 -25.46 -6.02
CA GLU A 71 1.79 -26.16 -4.79
C GLU A 71 2.19 -25.33 -3.56
N PRO A 72 1.35 -25.24 -2.52
CA PRO A 72 1.61 -24.35 -1.37
C PRO A 72 2.99 -24.52 -0.73
N GLU A 73 3.48 -25.76 -0.66
CA GLU A 73 4.78 -26.13 -0.08
C GLU A 73 5.97 -25.79 -0.99
N GLU A 74 5.73 -25.58 -2.29
CA GLU A 74 6.74 -25.22 -3.29
C GLU A 74 6.81 -23.71 -3.55
N ARG A 75 5.89 -22.94 -2.96
CA ARG A 75 5.89 -21.48 -3.11
C ARG A 75 7.17 -20.89 -2.51
N PRO A 76 7.81 -19.93 -3.19
CA PRO A 76 9.00 -19.27 -2.66
C PRO A 76 8.71 -18.69 -1.28
N GLU A 77 9.61 -18.94 -0.32
CA GLU A 77 9.53 -18.30 0.99
C GLU A 77 9.81 -16.80 0.85
N VAL A 78 8.97 -15.98 1.48
CA VAL A 78 9.14 -14.53 1.56
C VAL A 78 8.93 -14.12 3.01
N ASN A 79 10.03 -14.03 3.75
CA ASN A 79 10.07 -13.65 5.16
C ASN A 79 11.45 -13.09 5.51
N GLU A 80 11.80 -11.97 4.89
CA GLU A 80 13.12 -11.33 5.08
C GLU A 80 13.01 -10.18 6.08
N GLU A 81 13.82 -10.19 7.14
CA GLU A 81 13.94 -9.05 8.05
C GLU A 81 14.77 -7.95 7.40
N ILE A 82 14.26 -6.72 7.46
CA ILE A 82 14.95 -5.53 6.95
C ILE A 82 14.97 -4.45 8.02
N ASN A 83 15.94 -3.53 7.95
CA ASN A 83 15.97 -2.37 8.80
C ASN A 83 16.16 -1.12 7.94
N LEU A 84 15.05 -0.60 7.44
CA LEU A 84 15.03 0.61 6.61
C LEU A 84 14.19 1.68 7.31
N SER A 85 14.84 2.78 7.65
CA SER A 85 14.20 3.99 8.18
C SER A 85 14.53 5.18 7.29
N PHE A 86 13.58 6.09 7.19
CA PHE A 86 13.73 7.34 6.47
C PHE A 86 12.78 8.37 7.08
N GLU A 87 13.15 9.63 6.96
CA GLU A 87 12.33 10.76 7.38
C GLU A 87 11.22 11.01 6.36
N VAL A 88 10.00 11.24 6.84
CA VAL A 88 8.86 11.60 6.00
C VAL A 88 8.86 13.12 5.85
N ASN A 89 9.36 13.61 4.72
CA ASN A 89 9.52 15.05 4.47
C ASN A 89 8.26 15.74 3.94
N SER A 90 7.35 14.98 3.32
CA SER A 90 6.17 15.53 2.66
C SER A 90 5.09 14.46 2.46
N VAL A 91 3.87 14.94 2.20
CA VAL A 91 2.76 14.15 1.64
C VAL A 91 2.52 14.62 0.22
N GLU A 92 2.39 13.68 -0.72
CA GLU A 92 2.22 13.98 -2.14
C GLU A 92 0.80 13.60 -2.59
N VAL A 93 0.14 14.50 -3.33
CA VAL A 93 -1.06 14.17 -4.11
C VAL A 93 -0.61 13.68 -5.46
N VAL A 94 -0.87 12.40 -5.75
CA VAL A 94 -0.38 11.73 -6.96
C VAL A 94 -1.55 11.33 -7.85
N GLU A 95 -1.47 11.71 -9.12
CA GLU A 95 -2.35 11.20 -10.18
C GLU A 95 -1.76 9.92 -10.79
N SER A 96 -2.62 8.95 -11.06
CA SER A 96 -2.25 7.68 -11.69
C SER A 96 -3.02 7.50 -13.00
N GLU A 97 -2.33 7.61 -14.14
CA GLU A 97 -2.92 7.38 -15.46
C GLU A 97 -2.57 5.98 -15.97
N LEU A 98 -3.56 5.12 -16.19
CA LEU A 98 -3.32 3.79 -16.75
C LEU A 98 -3.02 3.87 -18.26
N LYS A 99 -1.77 3.55 -18.64
CA LYS A 99 -1.34 3.42 -20.04
C LYS A 99 -1.17 1.95 -20.42
N ARG A 100 -0.87 1.70 -21.71
CA ARG A 100 -0.64 0.35 -22.24
C ARG A 100 0.54 -0.37 -21.55
N GLY A 101 1.52 0.36 -21.05
CA GLY A 101 2.71 -0.18 -20.36
C GLY A 101 2.57 -0.31 -18.84
N GLY A 102 1.45 0.13 -18.26
CA GLY A 102 1.28 0.26 -16.82
C GLY A 102 0.85 1.66 -16.41
N PRO A 103 0.72 1.92 -15.10
CA PRO A 103 0.39 3.24 -14.59
C PRO A 103 1.57 4.20 -14.75
N GLU A 104 1.30 5.41 -15.23
CA GLU A 104 2.20 6.56 -15.15
C GLU A 104 1.74 7.45 -13.99
N TYR A 105 2.69 7.95 -13.20
CA TYR A 105 2.40 8.73 -12.01
C TYR A 105 2.91 10.15 -12.15
N SER A 106 2.06 11.11 -11.79
CA SER A 106 2.39 12.54 -11.79
C SER A 106 2.08 13.14 -10.42
N ILE A 107 3.01 13.93 -9.88
CA ILE A 107 2.77 14.70 -8.66
C ILE A 107 1.91 15.91 -9.04
N LEU A 108 0.73 16.02 -8.46
CA LEU A 108 -0.16 17.17 -8.61
C LEU A 108 0.15 18.26 -7.59
N GLU A 109 0.46 17.86 -6.36
CA GLU A 109 0.74 18.77 -5.26
C GLU A 109 1.65 18.09 -4.22
N SER A 110 2.57 18.87 -3.64
CA SER A 110 3.48 18.46 -2.57
C SER A 110 3.19 19.26 -1.30
N MET A 111 3.03 18.57 -0.18
CA MET A 111 2.72 19.15 1.14
C MET A 111 3.85 18.84 2.11
N PRO A 112 4.84 19.74 2.29
CA PRO A 112 5.96 19.52 3.19
C PRO A 112 5.53 19.36 4.65
N LEU A 113 6.13 18.39 5.34
CA LEU A 113 6.05 18.21 6.78
C LEU A 113 7.33 18.86 7.35
N GLY A 114 7.16 20.04 7.95
CA GLY A 114 8.26 20.92 8.37
C GLY A 114 9.10 20.40 9.53
#